data_AF-A0A0B7NHD3-F1
#
_entry.id   AF-A0A0B7NHD3-F1
#
_cell.length_a   1.000
_cell.length_b   1.000
_cell.length_c   1.000
_cell.angle_alpha   90.00
_cell.angle_beta   90.00
_cell.angle_gamma   90.00
#
_symmetry.space_group_name_H-M   'P 1'
#
loop_
_entity.id
_entity.type
_entity.pdbx_description
1 polymer ?
#
loop_
_entity_poly.entity_id
_entity_poly.type
_entity_poly.pdbx_seq_one_letter_code
_entity_poly.pdbx_strand_id
1 'polypeptide(L)'
;MEFTPANVIKANSKLESYGDLEVCYDSSERNPILVPKNRINYDPYTYKRYLSTPPPKTIETENNILLTSDSQLSQFVNAIFSHLNLENNENYELKSVGVEDIYKIVNVQYMFAYGIVSNCMHMH
;
A
#
# COMPACT_ATOMS: atom_id res chain seq x y z
N MET A 1 4.83 -29.60 18.42
CA MET A 1 4.51 -30.02 17.04
C MET A 1 5.62 -29.50 16.18
N GLU A 2 6.35 -30.37 15.48
CA GLU A 2 7.49 -29.94 14.67
C GLU A 2 7.02 -29.39 13.32
N PHE A 3 7.68 -28.33 12.86
CA PHE A 3 7.47 -27.77 11.54
C PHE A 3 8.11 -28.71 10.51
N THR A 4 7.28 -29.50 9.84
CA THR A 4 7.71 -30.37 8.74
C THR A 4 6.93 -30.02 7.47
N PRO A 5 7.53 -30.16 6.28
CA PRO A 5 6.83 -29.87 5.01
C PRO A 5 5.52 -30.64 4.86
N ALA A 6 5.49 -31.89 5.33
CA ALA A 6 4.29 -32.73 5.32
C ALA A 6 3.16 -32.18 6.21
N ASN A 7 3.52 -31.65 7.39
CA ASN A 7 2.54 -31.02 8.29
C ASN A 7 1.99 -29.72 7.70
N VAL A 8 2.81 -28.95 6.98
CA VAL A 8 2.37 -27.72 6.28
C VAL A 8 1.37 -28.04 5.18
N ILE A 9 1.68 -29.03 4.33
CA ILE A 9 0.78 -29.45 3.25
C ILE A 9 -0.57 -29.92 3.82
N LYS A 10 -0.53 -30.72 4.89
CA LYS A 10 -1.74 -31.20 5.57
C LYS A 10 -2.54 -30.09 6.24
N ALA A 11 -1.88 -29.06 6.78
CA ALA A 11 -2.55 -27.91 7.36
C ALA A 11 -3.21 -27.05 6.28
N ASN A 12 -2.52 -26.81 5.15
CA ASN A 12 -3.05 -26.02 4.03
C ASN A 12 -4.25 -26.70 3.38
N SER A 13 -4.19 -28.01 3.11
CA SER A 13 -5.33 -28.74 2.54
C SER A 13 -6.53 -28.76 3.47
N LYS A 14 -6.30 -28.81 4.79
CA LYS A 14 -7.37 -28.65 5.77
C LYS A 14 -7.93 -27.23 5.78
N LEU A 15 -7.09 -26.21 5.58
CA LEU A 15 -7.51 -24.82 5.49
C LEU A 15 -8.47 -24.60 4.32
N GLU A 16 -8.13 -25.13 3.14
CA GLU A 16 -8.95 -25.07 1.92
C GLU A 16 -10.30 -25.76 2.11
N SER A 17 -10.36 -26.81 2.92
CA SER A 17 -11.63 -27.51 3.22
C SER A 17 -12.64 -26.66 4.01
N TYR A 18 -12.20 -25.61 4.71
CA TYR A 18 -13.09 -24.72 5.45
C TYR A 18 -13.80 -23.68 4.57
N GLY A 19 -13.52 -23.66 3.26
CA GLY A 19 -14.17 -22.77 2.31
C GLY A 19 -13.54 -21.38 2.29
N ASP A 20 -14.36 -20.33 2.36
CA ASP A 20 -13.95 -18.95 2.09
C ASP A 20 -13.32 -18.24 3.31
N LEU A 21 -12.50 -18.97 4.06
CA LEU A 21 -11.71 -18.47 5.17
C LEU A 21 -10.29 -18.15 4.72
N GLU A 22 -9.68 -17.17 5.37
CA GLU A 22 -8.30 -16.77 5.13
C GLU A 22 -7.61 -16.41 6.45
N VAL A 23 -6.30 -16.70 6.51
CA VAL A 23 -5.47 -16.37 7.66
C VAL A 23 -5.04 -14.90 7.56
N CYS A 24 -5.35 -14.12 8.59
CA CYS A 24 -5.00 -12.71 8.70
C CYS A 24 -4.58 -12.36 10.13
N TYR A 25 -4.25 -11.10 10.39
CA TYR A 25 -3.92 -10.57 11.71
C TYR A 25 -4.56 -9.20 11.90
N ASP A 26 -4.76 -8.78 13.16
CA ASP A 26 -5.35 -7.48 13.49
C ASP A 26 -4.32 -6.45 13.99
N SER A 27 -3.85 -6.71 15.20
CA SER A 27 -2.97 -5.92 16.03
C SER A 27 -1.58 -6.54 16.09
N SER A 28 -1.47 -7.86 15.96
CA SER A 28 -0.20 -8.58 16.03
C SER A 28 -0.08 -9.69 14.99
N GLU A 29 0.93 -9.59 14.13
CA GLU A 29 1.31 -10.63 13.16
C GLU A 29 1.67 -11.98 13.79
N ARG A 30 1.97 -12.00 15.10
CA ARG A 30 2.32 -13.24 15.81
C ARG A 30 1.10 -14.07 16.20
N ASN A 31 -0.08 -13.46 16.17
CA ASN A 31 -1.34 -14.08 16.58
C ASN A 31 -2.28 -14.16 15.37
N PRO A 32 -2.08 -15.15 14.47
CA PRO A 32 -2.91 -15.31 13.30
C PRO A 32 -4.34 -15.68 13.69
N ILE A 33 -5.30 -15.08 13.00
CA ILE A 33 -6.73 -15.34 13.13
C ILE A 33 -7.32 -15.80 11.79
N LEU A 34 -8.35 -16.65 11.86
CA LEU A 34 -9.08 -17.15 10.70
C LEU A 34 -10.36 -16.33 10.52
N VAL A 35 -10.49 -15.65 9.38
CA VAL A 35 -11.60 -14.74 9.11
C VAL A 35 -12.14 -14.99 7.70
N PRO A 36 -13.47 -14.90 7.47
CA PRO A 36 -14.03 -14.99 6.12
C PRO A 36 -13.50 -13.87 5.21
N LYS A 37 -13.20 -14.18 3.95
CA LYS A 37 -12.65 -13.20 3.00
C LYS A 37 -13.53 -11.96 2.85
N ASN A 38 -14.85 -12.14 2.85
CA ASN A 38 -15.80 -11.03 2.79
C ASN A 38 -15.63 -10.03 3.94
N ARG A 39 -15.31 -10.52 5.14
CA ARG A 39 -15.12 -9.68 6.32
C ARG A 39 -13.77 -8.95 6.28
N ILE A 40 -12.74 -9.61 5.77
CA ILE A 40 -11.43 -8.98 5.53
C ILE A 40 -11.58 -7.84 4.51
N ASN A 41 -12.31 -8.08 3.42
CA ASN A 41 -12.54 -7.08 2.38
C ASN A 41 -13.43 -5.91 2.85
N TYR A 42 -14.36 -6.18 3.78
CA TYR A 42 -15.23 -5.15 4.36
C TYR A 42 -14.49 -4.21 5.31
N ASP A 43 -13.54 -4.74 6.10
CA ASP A 43 -12.74 -3.96 7.05
C ASP A 43 -11.23 -4.26 6.92
N PRO A 44 -10.56 -3.68 5.90
CA PRO A 44 -9.14 -3.92 5.64
C PRO A 44 -8.21 -3.24 6.65
N TYR A 45 -8.73 -2.35 7.49
CA TYR A 45 -7.93 -1.66 8.53
C TYR A 45 -7.79 -2.52 9.78
N THR A 46 -8.86 -3.24 10.14
CA THR A 46 -8.84 -4.21 11.23
C THR A 46 -8.21 -5.53 10.81
N TYR A 47 -8.44 -6.02 9.60
CA TYR A 47 -7.95 -7.33 9.17
C TYR A 47 -6.89 -7.21 8.08
N LYS A 48 -5.63 -7.48 8.44
CA LYS A 48 -4.48 -7.40 7.54
C LYS A 48 -4.07 -8.79 7.09
N ARG A 49 -3.94 -8.98 5.78
CA ARG A 49 -3.49 -10.25 5.19
C ARG A 49 -1.96 -10.39 5.30
N TYR A 50 -1.50 -11.62 5.46
CA TYR A 50 -0.09 -11.93 5.28
C TYR A 50 0.27 -11.85 3.79
N LEU A 51 1.46 -11.33 3.48
CA LEU A 51 1.94 -11.29 2.10
C LEU A 51 2.31 -12.71 1.66
N SER A 52 1.56 -13.27 0.70
CA SER A 52 1.72 -14.65 0.20
C SER A 52 3.07 -14.90 -0.50
N THR A 53 3.74 -13.82 -0.89
CA THR A 53 5.12 -13.81 -1.33
C THR A 53 5.91 -12.97 -0.32
N PRO A 54 7.15 -13.34 0.06
CA PRO A 54 8.08 -12.29 0.49
C PRO A 54 7.97 -11.19 -0.57
N PRO A 55 7.96 -9.89 -0.20
CA PRO A 55 8.03 -8.84 -1.21
C PRO A 55 9.08 -9.29 -2.21
N PRO A 56 8.80 -9.25 -3.53
CA PRO A 56 9.81 -9.66 -4.50
C PRO A 56 11.09 -9.03 -3.98
N LYS A 57 12.12 -9.86 -3.69
CA LYS A 57 13.45 -9.29 -3.54
C LYS A 57 13.54 -8.53 -4.84
N THR A 58 13.40 -7.21 -4.76
CA THR A 58 13.59 -6.37 -5.91
C THR A 58 14.91 -6.90 -6.39
N ILE A 59 14.94 -7.52 -7.56
CA ILE A 59 16.21 -7.73 -8.23
C ILE A 59 16.52 -6.31 -8.65
N GLU A 60 16.94 -5.52 -7.66
CA GLU A 60 17.92 -4.50 -7.81
C GLU A 60 19.06 -5.24 -8.49
N THR A 61 18.96 -5.28 -9.81
CA THR A 61 20.11 -4.97 -10.64
C THR A 61 20.42 -3.49 -10.42
N GLU A 62 20.48 -3.04 -9.17
CA GLU A 62 21.25 -1.90 -8.82
C GLU A 62 22.66 -2.40 -9.02
N ASN A 63 23.23 -1.97 -10.14
CA ASN A 63 24.52 -1.32 -10.03
C ASN A 63 24.39 -0.40 -8.80
N ASN A 64 24.77 -0.92 -7.62
CA ASN A 64 24.75 -0.21 -6.37
C ASN A 64 25.77 0.91 -6.59
N ILE A 65 25.33 2.04 -7.13
CA ILE A 65 26.13 3.23 -7.24
C ILE A 65 26.24 3.74 -5.81
N LEU A 66 27.16 3.12 -5.08
CA LEU A 66 27.50 3.51 -3.73
C LEU A 66 28.17 4.87 -3.85
N LEU A 67 27.46 5.92 -3.45
CA LEU A 67 28.03 7.25 -3.33
C LEU A 67 29.00 7.20 -2.14
N THR A 68 30.30 7.17 -2.42
CA THR A 68 31.35 7.01 -1.41
C THR A 68 31.90 8.35 -0.91
N SER A 69 31.43 9.46 -1.47
CA SER A 69 31.87 10.80 -1.10
C SER A 69 30.75 11.83 -1.17
N ASP A 70 30.86 12.86 -0.33
CA ASP A 70 29.92 13.99 -0.26
C ASP A 70 29.82 14.76 -1.58
N SER A 71 30.89 14.77 -2.37
CA SER A 71 30.91 15.41 -3.70
C SER A 71 30.00 14.67 -4.69
N GLN A 72 30.03 13.34 -4.70
CA GLN A 72 29.15 12.52 -5.55
C GLN A 72 27.69 12.66 -5.13
N LEU A 73 27.44 12.70 -3.81
CA LEU A 73 26.10 12.96 -3.27
C LEU A 73 25.60 14.35 -3.71
N SER A 74 26.43 15.38 -3.59
CA SER A 74 26.07 16.74 -3.99
C SER A 74 25.79 16.85 -5.49
N GLN A 75 26.59 16.19 -6.34
CA GLN A 75 26.36 16.17 -7.79
C GLN A 75 25.08 15.43 -8.15
N PHE A 76 24.79 14.31 -7.50
CA PHE A 76 23.56 13.55 -7.72
C PHE A 76 22.32 14.35 -7.31
N VAL A 77 22.33 14.92 -6.10
CA VAL A 77 21.23 15.76 -5.60
C VAL A 77 21.04 16.97 -6.51
N ASN A 78 22.12 17.67 -6.88
CA ASN A 78 21.99 18.81 -7.77
C ASN A 78 21.51 18.40 -9.17
N ALA A 79 21.96 17.27 -9.73
CA ALA A 79 21.47 16.81 -11.03
C ALA A 79 19.97 16.48 -11.00
N ILE A 80 19.49 15.78 -9.97
CA ILE A 80 18.07 15.43 -9.85
C ILE A 80 17.22 16.66 -9.54
N PHE A 81 17.64 17.50 -8.60
CA PHE A 81 16.80 18.59 -8.10
C PHE A 81 17.08 19.93 -8.78
N SER A 82 18.05 20.02 -9.72
CA SER A 82 18.37 21.28 -10.44
C SER A 82 17.21 21.87 -11.24
N HIS A 83 16.30 21.03 -11.76
CA HIS A 83 15.12 21.48 -12.49
C HIS A 83 13.99 21.96 -11.56
N LEU A 84 14.07 21.62 -10.27
CA LEU A 84 13.15 22.10 -9.25
C LEU A 84 13.66 23.46 -8.80
N ASN A 85 13.17 24.51 -9.45
CA ASN A 85 13.41 25.88 -9.02
C ASN A 85 12.68 26.11 -7.69
N LEU A 86 13.31 25.72 -6.57
CA LEU A 86 12.73 25.76 -5.22
C LEU A 86 12.36 27.17 -4.77
N GLU A 87 13.02 28.20 -5.32
CA GLU A 87 12.70 29.60 -5.02
C GLU A 87 11.38 30.06 -5.65
N ASN A 88 10.90 29.36 -6.69
CA ASN A 88 9.71 29.72 -7.46
C ASN A 88 8.76 28.53 -7.71
N ASN A 89 8.82 27.52 -6.84
CA ASN A 89 8.03 26.32 -7.00
C ASN A 89 6.61 26.52 -6.43
N GLU A 90 5.65 26.77 -7.32
CA GLU A 90 4.23 26.95 -6.99
C GLU A 90 3.64 25.81 -6.14
N ASN A 91 4.26 24.62 -6.16
CA ASN A 91 3.82 23.46 -5.37
C ASN A 91 4.17 23.57 -3.88
N TYR A 92 5.11 24.44 -3.50
CA TYR A 92 5.53 24.66 -2.11
C TYR A 92 5.11 26.03 -1.57
N GLU A 93 4.25 26.75 -2.29
CA GLU A 93 3.67 28.00 -1.79
C GLU A 93 2.73 27.74 -0.62
N LEU A 94 3.00 28.41 0.51
CA LEU A 94 2.09 28.44 1.65
C LEU A 94 0.86 29.27 1.29
N LYS A 95 -0.23 28.61 0.90
CA LYS A 95 -1.50 29.27 0.59
C LYS A 95 -2.37 29.33 1.85
N SER A 96 -2.81 30.53 2.21
CA SER A 96 -3.84 30.71 3.23
C SER A 96 -5.16 30.23 2.64
N VAL A 97 -5.65 29.08 3.10
CA VAL A 97 -6.91 28.49 2.66
C VAL A 97 -8.00 28.70 3.70
N GLY A 98 -9.19 29.12 3.26
CA GLY A 98 -10.37 29.18 4.11
C GLY A 98 -10.93 27.78 4.36
N VAL A 99 -11.72 27.64 5.43
CA VAL A 99 -12.41 26.37 5.72
C VAL A 99 -13.31 25.95 4.55
N GLU A 100 -13.92 26.91 3.85
CA GLU A 100 -14.70 26.65 2.63
C GLU A 100 -13.89 26.04 1.47
N ASP A 101 -12.60 26.34 1.36
CA ASP A 101 -11.76 25.83 0.27
C ASP A 101 -11.30 24.40 0.54
N ILE A 102 -11.11 24.05 1.82
CA ILE A 102 -10.88 22.67 2.27
C ILE A 102 -12.08 21.80 1.85
N TYR A 103 -13.31 22.26 2.10
CA TYR A 103 -14.51 21.51 1.73
C TYR A 103 -14.66 21.30 0.22
N LYS A 104 -14.23 22.26 -0.62
CA LYS A 104 -14.24 22.09 -2.09
C LYS A 104 -13.24 21.05 -2.55
N ILE A 105 -12.02 21.07 -2.01
CA ILE A 105 -10.96 20.11 -2.38
C ILE A 105 -11.37 18.69 -1.98
N VAL A 106 -11.84 18.53 -0.74
CA VAL A 106 -12.25 17.22 -0.21
C VAL A 106 -13.46 16.69 -0.98
N ASN A 107 -14.50 17.50 -1.24
CA ASN A 107 -15.69 17.03 -1.97
C ASN A 107 -15.42 16.66 -3.44
N VAL A 108 -14.45 17.30 -4.12
CA VAL A 108 -14.09 16.92 -5.48
C VAL A 108 -13.49 15.51 -5.52
N GLN A 109 -12.64 15.14 -4.56
CA GLN A 109 -12.14 13.75 -4.45
C GLN A 109 -13.26 12.74 -4.16
N TYR A 110 -14.22 13.10 -3.30
CA TYR A 110 -15.37 12.24 -3.03
C TYR A 110 -16.28 12.09 -4.26
N MET A 111 -16.51 13.14 -5.06
CA MET A 111 -17.32 13.01 -6.29
C MET A 111 -16.62 12.20 -7.39
N PHE A 112 -15.29 12.21 -7.50
CA PHE A 112 -14.60 11.28 -8.41
C PHE A 112 -14.68 9.82 -7.95
N ALA A 113 -14.67 9.58 -6.64
CA ALA A 113 -14.83 8.23 -6.08
C ALA A 113 -16.26 7.69 -6.25
N TYR A 114 -17.31 8.52 -6.07
CA TYR A 114 -18.71 8.10 -6.23
C TYR A 114 -19.25 8.21 -7.66
N GLY A 115 -18.68 9.06 -8.51
CA GLY A 115 -19.07 9.23 -9.91
C GLY A 115 -18.69 8.04 -10.80
N ILE A 116 -17.63 7.31 -10.46
CA ILE A 116 -17.26 6.06 -11.15
C ILE A 116 -18.22 4.92 -10.76
N VAL A 117 -18.73 4.91 -9.52
CA VAL A 117 -19.61 3.85 -9.03
C VAL A 117 -21.03 3.98 -9.60
N SER A 118 -21.53 5.20 -9.85
CA SER A 118 -22.90 5.39 -10.34
C SER A 118 -23.08 5.09 -11.84
N ASN A 119 -22.03 5.20 -12.67
CA ASN A 119 -22.14 4.91 -14.11
C ASN A 119 -22.01 3.42 -14.46
N CYS A 120 -21.60 2.56 -13.52
CA CYS A 120 -21.60 1.10 -13.73
C CYS A 120 -22.94 0.43 -13.36
N MET A 121 -23.91 1.15 -12.79
CA MET A 121 -25.14 0.57 -12.25
C MET A 121 -26.39 0.79 -13.12
N HIS A 122 -26.24 1.29 -14.36
CA HIS A 122 -27.35 1.49 -15.32
C HIS A 122 -27.21 0.69 -16.64
N MET A 123 -26.36 -0.33 -16.69
CA MET A 123 -26.49 -1.38 -17.71
C MET A 123 -27.10 -2.63 -17.09
N HIS A 124 -28.43 -2.67 -17.04
CA HIS A 124 -29.22 -3.89 -17.21
C HIS A 124 -30.68 -3.58 -17.49
#